data_AF-A0A1E4U0H1-F1
#
_entry.id   AF-A0A1E4U0H1-F1
#
_cell.length_a   1.000
_cell.length_b   1.000
_cell.length_c   1.000
_cell.angle_alpha   90.00
_cell.angle_beta   90.00
_cell.angle_gamma   90.00
#
_symmetry.space_group_name_H-M   'P 1'
#
loop_
_entity.id
_entity.type
_entity.pdbx_description
1 polymer ?
#
loop_
_entity_poly.entity_id
_entity_poly.type
_entity_poly.pdbx_seq_one_letter_code
_entity_poly.pdbx_strand_id
1 'polypeptide(L)'
;MSASFAPECTEAKQKYDDCFNNWYTEKFLKGKSMQNECEDLWIEYKECVEANLVKKGIKPMLDEAEKEAPFEKGGVPLDNSDEKK
;
A
#
# COMPACT_ATOMS: atom_id res chain seq x y z
N MET A 1 -13.91 0.04 9.47
CA MET A 1 -12.55 0.63 9.35
C MET A 1 -11.54 -0.35 9.90
N SER A 2 -10.49 -0.66 9.14
CA SER A 2 -9.37 -1.48 9.64
C SER A 2 -8.41 -0.62 10.45
N ALA A 3 -7.74 -1.23 11.43
CA ALA A 3 -6.68 -0.57 12.18
C ALA A 3 -5.36 -0.61 11.38
N SER A 4 -4.49 0.37 11.60
CA SER A 4 -3.10 0.26 11.16
C SER A 4 -2.34 -0.69 12.10
N PHE A 5 -1.25 -1.30 11.62
CA PHE A 5 -0.35 -2.09 12.48
C PHE A 5 0.34 -1.22 13.56
N ALA A 6 0.47 0.07 13.27
CA ALA A 6 0.93 1.11 14.19
C ALA A 6 -0.31 1.89 14.66
N PRO A 7 -0.79 1.70 15.91
CA PRO A 7 -2.04 2.28 16.39
C PRO A 7 -2.12 3.80 16.20
N GLU A 8 -1.00 4.51 16.35
CA GLU A 8 -0.88 5.95 16.16
C GLU A 8 -1.17 6.42 14.73
N CYS A 9 -1.02 5.54 13.72
CA CYS A 9 -1.32 5.86 12.33
C CYS A 9 -2.78 5.57 11.95
N THR A 10 -3.60 5.05 12.88
CA THR A 10 -4.96 4.59 12.56
C THR A 10 -5.89 5.73 12.19
N GLU A 11 -5.77 6.90 12.83
CA GLU A 11 -6.62 8.04 12.50
C GLU A 11 -6.30 8.59 11.09
N ALA A 12 -5.02 8.78 10.76
CA ALA A 12 -4.58 9.21 9.43
C ALA A 12 -5.02 8.20 8.35
N LYS A 13 -4.90 6.89 8.65
CA LYS A 13 -5.40 5.81 7.78
C LYS A 13 -6.89 5.96 7.47
N GLN A 14 -7.72 6.16 8.50
CA GLN A 14 -9.17 6.27 8.32
C GLN A 14 -9.54 7.46 7.44
N LYS A 15 -8.92 8.62 7.67
CA LYS A 15 -9.13 9.82 6.85
C LYS A 15 -8.74 9.58 5.39
N TYR A 16 -7.58 8.98 5.15
CA TYR A 16 -7.13 8.64 3.81
C TYR A 16 -8.05 7.60 3.13
N ASP A 17 -8.37 6.50 3.81
CA ASP A 17 -9.21 5.42 3.27
C ASP A 17 -10.61 5.95 2.91
N ASP A 18 -11.22 6.83 3.73
CA ASP A 18 -12.51 7.46 3.42
C ASP A 18 -12.44 8.33 2.15
N CYS A 19 -11.39 9.15 2.02
CA CYS A 19 -11.16 9.96 0.82
C CYS A 19 -10.98 9.06 -0.40
N PHE A 20 -10.10 8.06 -0.30
CA PHE A 20 -9.79 7.13 -1.38
C PHE A 20 -11.02 6.33 -1.82
N ASN A 21 -11.81 5.79 -0.88
CA ASN A 21 -12.99 4.99 -1.23
C ASN A 21 -14.02 5.81 -2.01
N ASN A 22 -14.25 7.05 -1.62
CA ASN A 22 -15.12 7.97 -2.35
C ASN A 22 -14.56 8.30 -3.74
N TRP A 23 -13.26 8.67 -3.83
CA TRP A 23 -12.61 8.95 -5.11
C TRP A 23 -12.62 7.73 -6.05
N TYR A 24 -12.31 6.55 -5.52
CA TYR A 24 -12.22 5.30 -6.28
C TYR A 24 -13.56 4.94 -6.91
N THR A 25 -14.65 5.02 -6.13
CA THR A 25 -16.00 4.69 -6.59
C THR A 25 -16.62 5.76 -7.50
N GLU A 26 -16.48 7.05 -7.15
CA GLU A 26 -17.16 8.13 -7.85
C GLU A 26 -16.39 8.71 -9.03
N LYS A 27 -15.07 8.52 -9.06
CA LYS A 27 -14.19 9.11 -10.07
C LYS A 27 -13.43 8.06 -10.87
N PHE A 28 -12.58 7.26 -10.21
CA PHE A 28 -11.68 6.34 -10.90
C PHE A 28 -12.43 5.26 -11.68
N LEU A 29 -13.31 4.50 -11.02
CA LEU A 29 -14.09 3.43 -11.67
C LEU A 29 -15.08 3.96 -12.73
N LYS A 30 -15.46 5.24 -12.65
CA LYS A 30 -16.33 5.91 -13.63
C LYS A 30 -15.53 6.62 -14.74
N GLY A 31 -14.21 6.48 -14.77
CA GLY A 31 -13.33 7.08 -15.78
C GLY A 31 -13.29 8.61 -15.77
N LYS A 32 -13.62 9.24 -14.63
CA LYS A 32 -13.72 10.71 -14.54
C LYS A 32 -12.43 11.39 -14.07
N SER A 33 -11.56 10.67 -13.35
CA SER A 33 -10.31 11.21 -12.82
C SER A 33 -9.29 10.08 -12.68
N MET A 34 -8.03 10.40 -13.00
CA MET A 34 -6.86 9.55 -12.76
C MET A 34 -5.88 10.20 -11.77
N GLN A 35 -6.25 11.36 -11.21
CA GLN A 35 -5.39 12.15 -10.33
C GLN A 35 -5.67 11.78 -8.87
N ASN A 36 -4.63 11.80 -8.02
CA ASN A 36 -4.78 11.58 -6.60
C ASN A 36 -5.37 12.84 -5.93
N GLU A 37 -6.69 12.83 -5.71
CA GLU A 37 -7.40 13.91 -5.01
C GLU A 37 -7.22 13.84 -3.48
N CYS A 38 -6.50 12.82 -2.98
CA CYS A 38 -6.27 12.52 -1.56
C CYS A 38 -4.79 12.62 -1.16
N GLU A 39 -3.96 13.32 -1.97
CA GLU A 39 -2.49 13.35 -1.81
C GLU A 39 -2.04 13.81 -0.43
N ASP A 40 -2.61 14.88 0.12
CA ASP A 40 -2.21 15.39 1.44
C ASP A 40 -2.48 14.38 2.56
N LEU A 41 -3.65 13.73 2.52
CA LEU A 41 -4.02 12.68 3.47
C LEU A 41 -3.14 11.43 3.31
N TRP A 42 -2.76 11.13 2.06
CA TRP A 42 -1.86 10.03 1.74
C TRP A 42 -0.47 10.26 2.33
N ILE A 43 0.11 11.45 2.15
CA ILE A 43 1.43 11.80 2.66
C ILE A 43 1.45 11.66 4.19
N GLU A 44 0.46 12.23 4.89
CA GLU A 44 0.36 12.14 6.36
C GLU A 44 0.32 10.68 6.85
N TYR A 45 -0.52 9.85 6.23
CA TYR A 45 -0.62 8.44 6.58
C TYR A 45 0.67 7.66 6.25
N LYS A 46 1.22 7.86 5.05
CA LYS A 46 2.41 7.17 4.55
C LYS A 46 3.62 7.44 5.42
N GLU A 47 3.88 8.68 5.77
CA GLU A 47 5.03 9.05 6.63
C GLU A 47 4.96 8.35 7.99
N CYS A 48 3.77 8.29 8.60
CA CYS A 48 3.56 7.58 9.86
C CYS A 48 3.85 6.07 9.75
N VAL A 49 3.38 5.45 8.66
CA VAL A 49 3.56 4.02 8.40
C VAL A 49 5.04 3.69 8.13
N GLU A 50 5.70 4.45 7.26
CA GLU A 50 7.10 4.22 6.89
C GLU A 50 8.03 4.33 8.11
N ALA A 51 7.82 5.33 8.97
CA ALA A 51 8.58 5.47 10.21
C ALA A 51 8.44 4.23 11.12
N ASN A 52 7.27 3.60 11.15
CA ASN A 52 7.01 2.43 11.98
C ASN A 52 7.42 1.10 11.34
N LEU A 53 7.44 1.02 10.01
CA LEU A 53 8.00 -0.14 9.28
C LEU A 53 9.50 -0.29 9.54
N VAL A 54 10.24 0.83 9.57
CA VAL A 54 11.67 0.85 9.92
C VAL A 54 11.87 0.34 11.35
N LYS A 55 11.09 0.83 12.33
CA LYS A 55 11.17 0.40 13.73
C LYS A 55 10.85 -1.09 13.93
N LYS A 56 9.96 -1.65 13.10
CA LYS A 56 9.59 -3.08 13.13
C LYS A 56 10.68 -3.98 12.53
N GLY A 57 11.65 -3.44 11.79
CA GLY A 57 12.73 -4.21 11.15
C GLY A 57 12.29 -5.03 9.94
N ILE A 58 11.03 -4.95 9.51
CA ILE A 58 10.51 -5.69 8.34
C ILE A 58 10.69 -4.92 7.02
N LYS A 59 11.07 -3.64 7.10
CA LYS A 59 11.27 -2.77 5.93
C LYS A 59 12.18 -3.38 4.85
N PRO A 60 13.32 -4.04 5.15
CA PRO A 60 14.15 -4.65 4.12
C PRO A 60 13.44 -5.77 3.34
N MET A 61 12.65 -6.62 4.03
CA MET A 61 11.91 -7.71 3.39
C MET A 61 10.77 -7.15 2.52
N LEU A 62 10.10 -6.09 2.99
CA LEU A 62 9.08 -5.41 2.19
C LEU A 62 9.69 -4.77 0.94
N ASP A 63 10.84 -4.11 1.07
CA ASP A 63 11.55 -3.46 -0.05
C ASP A 63 12.06 -4.45 -1.10
N GLU A 64 12.34 -5.68 -0.70
CA GLU A 64 12.67 -6.77 -1.61
C GLU A 64 11.42 -7.26 -2.35
N ALA A 65 10.33 -7.51 -1.63
CA ALA A 65 9.07 -7.92 -2.21
C ALA A 65 8.46 -6.87 -3.15
N GLU A 66 8.61 -5.57 -2.86
CA GLU A 66 8.12 -4.48 -3.72
C GLU A 66 8.82 -4.41 -5.09
N LYS A 67 10.04 -4.96 -5.20
CA LYS A 67 10.76 -5.05 -6.48
C LYS A 67 10.32 -6.24 -7.32
N GLU A 68 9.61 -7.19 -6.72
CA GLU A 68 9.06 -8.32 -7.46
C GLU A 68 7.94 -7.83 -8.38
N ALA A 69 7.92 -8.33 -9.61
CA ALA A 69 6.85 -8.07 -10.57
C ALA A 69 6.01 -9.35 -10.78
N PRO A 70 5.21 -9.77 -9.79
CA PRO A 70 4.60 -11.10 -9.79
C PRO A 70 3.68 -11.35 -10.99
N PHE A 71 3.08 -10.30 -11.55
CA PHE A 71 2.18 -10.42 -12.69
C PHE A 71 2.90 -10.63 -14.04
N GLU A 72 4.21 -10.37 -14.14
CA GLU A 72 5.02 -10.73 -15.33
C GLU A 72 5.09 -12.25 -15.53
N LYS A 73 4.91 -13.01 -14.45
CA LYS A 73 4.82 -14.48 -14.45
C LYS A 73 3.38 -14.98 -14.24
N GLY A 74 2.39 -14.14 -14.50
CA GLY A 74 0.97 -14.50 -14.37
C GLY A 74 0.48 -14.65 -12.92
N GLY A 75 1.18 -14.06 -11.95
CA GLY A 75 0.79 -14.11 -10.53
C GLY A 75 1.08 -15.44 -9.84
N VAL A 76 1.89 -16.31 -10.46
CA VAL A 76 2.34 -17.56 -9.85
C VAL A 76 3.40 -17.23 -8.77
N PRO A 77 3.22 -17.64 -7.50
CA PRO A 77 4.22 -17.45 -6.46
C PRO A 77 5.54 -18.12 -6.87
N LEU A 78 6.67 -17.46 -6.58
CA LEU A 78 7.98 -18.07 -6.72
C LEU A 78 8.10 -19.21 -5.68
N ASP A 79 8.04 -20.46 -6.14
CA ASP A 79 8.38 -21.60 -5.28
C ASP A 79 9.92 -21.72 -5.24
N ASN A 80 10.46 -21.97 -4.05
CA ASN A 80 11.89 -22.26 -3.83
C ASN A 80 12.37 -23.52 -4.58
N SER A 81 11.50 -24.23 -5.32
CA SER A 81 11.85 -25.30 -6.23
C SER A 81 12.47 -24.86 -7.56
N ASP A 82 12.32 -23.60 -7.97
CA ASP A 82 12.74 -23.13 -9.31
C ASP A 82 14.22 -22.70 -9.40
N GLU A 83 14.94 -22.56 -8.27
CA GLU A 83 16.38 -22.25 -8.25
C GLU A 83 17.29 -23.49 -8.39
N LYS A 84 16.73 -24.70 -8.54
CA LYS A 84 17.49 -25.96 -8.65
C LYS A 84 17.57 -26.55 -10.06
N LYS A 85 17.55 -25.72 -11.12
CA LYS A 85 17.80 -26.19 -12.48
C LYS A 85 18.89 -25.41 -13.21
#